data_AF-A0A0A0EPA4-F1
#
_entry.id   AF-A0A0A0EPA4-F1
#
_cell.length_a   1.000
_cell.length_b   1.000
_cell.length_c   1.000
_cell.angle_alpha   90.00
_cell.angle_beta   90.00
_cell.angle_gamma   90.00
#
_symmetry.space_group_name_H-M   'P 1'
#
loop_
_entity.id
_entity.type
_entity.pdbx_description
1 polymer ?
#
loop_
_entity_poly.entity_id
_entity_poly.type
_entity_poly.pdbx_seq_one_letter_code
_entity_poly.pdbx_strand_id
1 'polypeptide(L)'
;MTLFRRLLPMLALALLLGACERAPTPPPAPPKPLGPTEALTRLMQDLRRNDLAGYARHAVPATLHARLETAWKGGHTVWPLTELPLDDRIAPMITALAAPGAERQLKATFKQQFSGAERELRSAASTLGLFAGQYVANAEEYSDEERDHYAQMIAAFSQWGQRAPLADGKRASAALPRLVNAARATGLAGPDAFAKAGMDKTLGRLGPFFRTTKDVLRSYGLDLDATLDGIEVTVAQQTGETARLRVRYTLAGRPVDAFVRTERRDGQWYLTDLLRHAEAEAGPATLPSTPAANTPATPATPAPKQANGVLDPLTATPR
;
A
#
# COMPACT_ATOMS: atom_id res chain seq x y z
N MET A 1 62.62 49.26 -35.67
CA MET A 1 61.45 48.68 -36.38
C MET A 1 61.46 47.15 -36.25
N THR A 2 61.42 46.68 -35.01
CA THR A 2 61.85 45.33 -34.60
C THR A 2 60.83 44.65 -33.67
N LEU A 3 59.60 45.16 -33.59
CA LEU A 3 58.52 44.60 -32.75
C LEU A 3 57.40 43.89 -33.53
N PHE A 4 57.26 44.09 -34.85
CA PHE A 4 56.13 43.53 -35.60
C PHE A 4 56.37 42.13 -36.18
N ARG A 5 57.61 41.63 -36.16
CA ARG A 5 58.02 40.37 -36.83
C ARG A 5 58.14 39.17 -35.89
N ARG A 6 57.84 39.34 -34.59
CA ARG A 6 57.78 38.26 -33.59
C ARG A 6 56.37 37.96 -33.06
N LEU A 7 55.35 38.70 -33.48
CA LEU A 7 53.95 38.47 -33.10
C LEU A 7 53.21 37.47 -34.02
N LEU A 8 53.74 37.22 -35.23
CA LEU A 8 53.12 36.31 -36.19
C LEU A 8 53.25 34.79 -35.88
N PRO A 9 54.34 34.26 -35.27
CA PRO A 9 54.41 32.83 -34.93
C PRO A 9 53.65 32.51 -33.63
N MET A 10 53.38 33.50 -32.77
CA MET A 10 52.66 33.30 -31.52
C MET A 10 51.14 33.25 -31.71
N LEU A 11 50.60 33.96 -32.71
CA LEU A 11 49.17 33.91 -33.05
C LEU A 11 48.80 32.59 -33.77
N ALA A 12 49.70 32.04 -34.58
CA ALA A 12 49.48 30.76 -35.26
C ALA A 12 49.46 29.54 -34.30
N LEU A 13 50.20 29.60 -33.18
CA LEU A 13 50.18 28.53 -32.16
C LEU A 13 48.96 28.64 -31.23
N ALA A 14 48.42 29.85 -31.01
CA ALA A 14 47.21 30.05 -30.21
C ALA A 14 45.93 29.60 -30.94
N LEU A 15 45.91 29.63 -32.28
CA LEU A 15 44.79 29.15 -33.09
C LEU A 15 44.76 27.61 -33.27
N LEU A 16 45.85 26.89 -32.97
CA LEU A 16 45.91 25.43 -33.01
C LEU A 16 45.53 24.76 -31.67
N LEU A 17 45.46 25.52 -30.58
CA LEU A 17 45.05 25.03 -29.25
C LEU A 17 43.54 25.19 -28.98
N GLY A 18 42.79 25.84 -29.89
CA GLY A 18 41.34 26.02 -29.80
C GLY A 18 40.50 24.92 -30.46
N ALA A 19 41.12 23.92 -31.10
CA ALA A 19 40.44 22.86 -31.84
C ALA A 19 40.48 21.49 -31.13
N CYS A 20 40.64 21.46 -29.80
CA CYS A 20 40.20 20.30 -29.03
C CYS A 20 38.68 20.40 -28.86
N GLU A 21 37.94 19.96 -29.88
CA GLU A 21 36.53 19.62 -29.70
C GLU A 21 36.45 18.66 -28.51
N ARG A 22 35.75 19.09 -27.46
CA ARG A 22 35.25 18.16 -26.46
C ARG A 22 34.38 17.16 -27.22
N ALA A 23 34.84 15.92 -27.32
CA ALA A 23 34.01 14.82 -27.76
C ALA A 23 32.65 14.94 -27.03
N PRO A 24 31.51 14.87 -27.73
CA PRO A 24 30.21 14.95 -27.11
C PRO A 24 30.18 13.97 -25.94
N THR A 25 29.97 14.48 -24.72
CA THR A 25 29.76 13.62 -23.56
C THR A 25 28.63 12.66 -23.95
N PRO A 26 28.87 11.33 -23.95
CA PRO A 26 27.81 10.39 -24.27
C PRO A 26 26.61 10.71 -23.38
N PRO A 27 25.39 10.76 -23.94
CA PRO A 27 24.21 10.94 -23.10
C PRO A 27 24.27 9.90 -21.98
N PRO A 28 23.99 10.30 -20.72
CA PRO A 28 24.04 9.37 -19.60
C PRO A 28 23.23 8.13 -19.96
N ALA A 29 23.85 6.95 -19.81
CA ALA A 29 23.19 5.70 -20.08
C ALA A 29 21.85 5.69 -19.32
N PRO A 30 20.76 5.21 -19.95
CA PRO A 30 19.47 5.13 -19.27
C PRO A 30 19.68 4.37 -17.95
N PRO A 31 19.07 4.83 -16.84
CA PRO A 31 19.26 4.20 -15.54
C PRO A 31 18.98 2.70 -15.66
N LYS A 32 19.95 1.89 -15.21
CA LYS A 32 19.80 0.44 -15.21
C LYS A 32 18.50 0.09 -14.47
N PRO A 33 17.63 -0.77 -15.03
CA PRO A 33 16.48 -1.28 -14.30
C PRO A 33 16.92 -1.86 -12.96
N LEU A 34 16.16 -1.56 -11.90
CA LEU A 34 16.42 -2.10 -10.57
C LEU A 34 16.43 -3.64 -10.64
N GLY A 35 17.32 -4.28 -9.89
CA GLY A 35 17.23 -5.72 -9.66
C GLY A 35 16.10 -6.05 -8.67
N PRO A 36 15.84 -7.35 -8.41
CA PRO A 36 14.75 -7.77 -7.55
C PRO A 36 14.94 -7.29 -6.10
N THR A 37 16.16 -7.32 -5.58
CA THR A 37 16.51 -6.80 -4.25
C THR A 37 16.28 -5.29 -4.15
N GLU A 38 16.71 -4.53 -5.16
CA GLU A 38 16.57 -3.08 -5.16
C GLU A 38 15.10 -2.65 -5.32
N ALA A 39 14.30 -3.39 -6.10
CA ALA A 39 12.86 -3.15 -6.21
C ALA A 39 12.14 -3.33 -4.87
N LEU A 40 12.41 -4.43 -4.15
CA LEU A 40 11.82 -4.63 -2.81
C LEU A 40 12.33 -3.58 -1.80
N THR A 41 13.62 -3.27 -1.84
CA THR A 41 14.22 -2.23 -0.96
C THR A 41 13.56 -0.87 -1.18
N ARG A 42 13.21 -0.52 -2.43
CA ARG A 42 12.47 0.71 -2.74
C ARG A 42 11.11 0.76 -2.07
N LEU A 43 10.34 -0.34 -2.11
CA LEU A 43 9.04 -0.41 -1.43
C LEU A 43 9.18 -0.16 0.09
N MET A 44 10.21 -0.75 0.71
CA MET A 44 10.47 -0.54 2.14
C MET A 44 10.86 0.92 2.44
N GLN A 45 11.63 1.55 1.54
CA GLN A 45 11.98 2.97 1.65
C GLN A 45 10.77 3.89 1.51
N ASP A 46 9.81 3.57 0.63
CA ASP A 46 8.57 4.33 0.49
C ASP A 46 7.77 4.32 1.80
N LEU A 47 7.59 3.13 2.40
CA LEU A 47 6.94 2.99 3.71
C LEU A 47 7.72 3.73 4.81
N ARG A 48 9.05 3.65 4.78
CA ARG A 48 9.91 4.35 5.74
C ARG A 48 9.74 5.86 5.67
N ARG A 49 9.63 6.40 4.45
CA ARG A 49 9.41 7.84 4.17
C ARG A 49 7.96 8.27 4.31
N ASN A 50 7.03 7.34 4.57
CA ASN A 50 5.59 7.55 4.61
C ASN A 50 5.01 7.96 3.25
N ASP A 51 5.67 7.58 2.16
CA ASP A 51 5.22 7.84 0.79
C ASP A 51 4.32 6.68 0.31
N LEU A 52 3.10 6.64 0.83
CA LEU A 52 2.15 5.57 0.49
C LEU A 52 1.74 5.59 -0.99
N ALA A 53 1.73 6.78 -1.61
CA ALA A 53 1.46 6.90 -3.05
C ALA A 53 2.66 6.43 -3.89
N GLY A 54 3.89 6.73 -3.45
CA GLY A 54 5.10 6.16 -4.03
C GLY A 54 5.10 4.63 -3.94
N TYR A 55 4.79 4.09 -2.76
CA TYR A 55 4.65 2.65 -2.57
C TYR A 55 3.68 2.02 -3.58
N ALA A 56 2.46 2.56 -3.70
CA ALA A 56 1.46 2.07 -4.64
C ALA A 56 1.96 2.09 -6.09
N ARG A 57 2.61 3.18 -6.51
CA ARG A 57 3.18 3.32 -7.87
C ARG A 57 4.33 2.35 -8.16
N HIS A 58 5.14 2.03 -7.16
CA HIS A 58 6.30 1.16 -7.34
C HIS A 58 5.95 -0.32 -7.17
N ALA A 59 4.82 -0.64 -6.51
CA ALA A 59 4.39 -2.00 -6.22
C ALA A 59 3.78 -2.74 -7.43
N VAL A 60 3.32 -2.03 -8.46
CA VAL A 60 2.63 -2.61 -9.62
C VAL A 60 3.03 -1.94 -10.94
N PRO A 61 2.87 -2.61 -12.11
CA PRO A 61 3.00 -1.97 -13.41
C PRO A 61 2.08 -0.75 -13.58
N ALA A 62 2.51 0.24 -14.35
CA ALA A 62 1.77 1.49 -14.55
C ALA A 62 0.34 1.28 -15.08
N THR A 63 0.13 0.28 -15.94
CA THR A 63 -1.18 -0.09 -16.46
C THR A 63 -2.10 -0.65 -15.38
N LEU A 64 -1.58 -1.47 -14.47
CA LEU A 64 -2.31 -1.99 -13.33
C LEU A 64 -2.60 -0.88 -12.31
N HIS A 65 -1.65 0.01 -12.05
CA HIS A 65 -1.84 1.20 -11.21
C HIS A 65 -3.01 2.07 -11.70
N ALA A 66 -3.10 2.31 -13.02
CA ALA A 66 -4.19 3.09 -13.60
C ALA A 66 -5.56 2.41 -13.41
N ARG A 67 -5.62 1.08 -13.54
CA ARG A 67 -6.84 0.31 -13.29
C ARG A 67 -7.26 0.35 -11.83
N LEU A 68 -6.32 0.26 -10.90
CA LEU A 68 -6.56 0.40 -9.47
C LEU A 68 -7.07 1.80 -9.12
N GLU A 69 -6.51 2.85 -9.70
CA GLU A 69 -7.03 4.23 -9.55
C GLU A 69 -8.48 4.35 -10.05
N THR A 70 -8.84 3.68 -11.14
CA THR A 70 -10.24 3.63 -11.63
C THR A 70 -11.15 2.85 -10.69
N ALA A 71 -10.74 1.64 -10.27
CA ALA A 71 -11.50 0.80 -9.35
C ALA A 71 -11.72 1.49 -7.99
N TRP A 72 -10.70 2.18 -7.49
CA TRP A 72 -10.76 2.99 -6.27
C TRP A 72 -11.79 4.12 -6.38
N LYS A 73 -11.79 4.87 -7.49
CA LYS A 73 -12.79 5.94 -7.72
C LYS A 73 -14.21 5.40 -7.83
N GLY A 74 -14.37 4.16 -8.32
CA GLY A 74 -15.63 3.42 -8.31
C GLY A 74 -16.05 2.89 -6.93
N GLY A 75 -15.19 3.00 -5.91
CA GLY A 75 -15.43 2.46 -4.58
C GLY A 75 -15.30 0.94 -4.48
N HIS A 76 -14.66 0.29 -5.47
CA HIS A 76 -14.52 -1.16 -5.54
C HIS A 76 -13.32 -1.69 -4.76
N THR A 77 -12.31 -0.86 -4.51
CA THR A 77 -11.09 -1.22 -3.81
C THR A 77 -10.55 -0.04 -3.01
N VAL A 78 -9.75 -0.35 -1.99
CA VAL A 78 -8.86 0.60 -1.32
C VAL A 78 -7.41 0.12 -1.32
N TRP A 79 -7.00 -0.70 -2.29
CA TRP A 79 -5.61 -1.14 -2.47
C TRP A 79 -4.65 0.05 -2.60
N PRO A 80 -3.48 0.08 -1.92
CA PRO A 80 -2.83 -1.02 -1.21
C PRO A 80 -3.21 -1.14 0.28
N LEU A 81 -4.23 -0.42 0.74
CA LEU A 81 -4.65 -0.51 2.15
C LEU A 81 -5.26 -1.87 2.50
N THR A 82 -5.77 -2.60 1.50
CA THR A 82 -6.26 -3.98 1.62
C THR A 82 -5.15 -4.98 1.94
N GLU A 83 -3.87 -4.62 1.74
CA GLU A 83 -2.72 -5.44 2.17
C GLU A 83 -2.43 -5.34 3.67
N LEU A 84 -3.10 -4.43 4.39
CA LEU A 84 -2.92 -4.25 5.82
C LEU A 84 -3.91 -5.11 6.60
N PRO A 85 -3.53 -5.59 7.80
CA PRO A 85 -4.51 -6.22 8.68
C PRO A 85 -5.57 -5.20 9.10
N LEU A 86 -6.84 -5.65 9.19
CA LEU A 86 -7.99 -4.82 9.55
C LEU A 86 -8.19 -3.64 8.58
N ASP A 87 -7.94 -3.88 7.30
CA ASP A 87 -8.12 -2.93 6.21
C ASP A 87 -9.52 -2.30 6.19
N ASP A 88 -10.56 -3.12 6.44
CA ASP A 88 -11.96 -2.72 6.55
C ASP A 88 -12.21 -1.64 7.63
N ARG A 89 -11.30 -1.51 8.61
CA ARG A 89 -11.38 -0.52 9.69
C ARG A 89 -10.69 0.79 9.40
N ILE A 90 -9.87 0.91 8.37
CA ILE A 90 -9.04 2.11 8.15
C ILE A 90 -9.90 3.35 7.91
N ALA A 91 -10.83 3.30 6.94
CA ALA A 91 -11.69 4.43 6.63
C ALA A 91 -12.68 4.77 7.76
N PRO A 92 -13.38 3.79 8.40
CA PRO A 92 -14.18 4.05 9.59
C PRO A 92 -13.38 4.66 10.74
N MET A 93 -12.17 4.19 11.00
CA MET A 93 -11.29 4.71 12.05
C MET A 93 -10.93 6.18 11.81
N ILE A 94 -10.54 6.55 10.59
CA ILE A 94 -10.21 7.94 10.26
C ILE A 94 -11.44 8.83 10.44
N THR A 95 -12.61 8.36 10.01
CA THR A 95 -13.87 9.09 10.19
C THR A 95 -14.19 9.30 11.68
N ALA A 96 -14.07 8.25 12.49
CA ALA A 96 -14.30 8.31 13.93
C ALA A 96 -13.31 9.23 14.66
N LEU A 97 -12.01 9.15 14.32
CA LEU A 97 -10.96 10.01 14.88
C LEU A 97 -11.17 11.48 14.49
N ALA A 98 -11.62 11.73 13.26
CA ALA A 98 -11.80 13.08 12.76
C ALA A 98 -13.09 13.76 13.23
N ALA A 99 -14.04 13.01 13.79
CA ALA A 99 -15.35 13.52 14.18
C ALA A 99 -15.28 14.71 15.18
N PRO A 100 -16.27 15.60 15.17
CA PRO A 100 -16.41 16.64 16.20
C PRO A 100 -16.45 16.01 17.60
N GLY A 101 -15.67 16.56 18.54
CA GLY A 101 -15.63 16.04 19.91
C GLY A 101 -14.91 14.70 20.10
N ALA A 102 -14.38 14.07 19.04
CA ALA A 102 -13.75 12.74 19.09
C ALA A 102 -12.70 12.62 20.19
N GLU A 103 -11.82 13.62 20.38
CA GLU A 103 -10.80 13.58 21.42
C GLU A 103 -11.38 13.38 22.82
N ARG A 104 -12.41 14.17 23.18
CA ARG A 104 -13.05 14.09 24.50
C ARG A 104 -13.74 12.74 24.68
N GLN A 105 -14.46 12.30 23.65
CA GLN A 105 -15.19 11.03 23.67
C GLN A 105 -14.23 9.85 23.82
N LEU A 106 -13.18 9.79 23.00
CA LEU A 106 -12.19 8.72 23.02
C LEU A 106 -11.43 8.66 24.35
N LYS A 107 -11.06 9.81 24.93
CA LYS A 107 -10.45 9.86 26.26
C LYS A 107 -11.40 9.32 27.34
N ALA A 108 -12.68 9.69 27.29
CA ALA A 108 -13.68 9.19 28.23
C ALA A 108 -13.90 7.68 28.10
N THR A 109 -14.11 7.19 26.87
CA THR A 109 -14.24 5.75 26.57
C THR A 109 -13.00 5.00 27.02
N PHE A 110 -11.80 5.51 26.74
CA PHE A 110 -10.56 4.87 27.17
C PHE A 110 -10.48 4.74 28.68
N LYS A 111 -10.77 5.83 29.41
CA LYS A 111 -10.77 5.82 30.88
C LYS A 111 -11.77 4.80 31.43
N GLN A 112 -12.94 4.68 30.81
CA GLN A 112 -14.00 3.79 31.25
C GLN A 112 -13.73 2.31 30.95
N GLN A 113 -13.15 2.00 29.79
CA GLN A 113 -13.08 0.63 29.27
C GLN A 113 -11.69 -0.01 29.31
N PHE A 114 -10.62 0.80 29.29
CA PHE A 114 -9.26 0.29 29.09
C PHE A 114 -8.28 0.67 30.19
N SER A 115 -8.52 1.78 30.91
CA SER A 115 -7.63 2.19 32.00
C SER A 115 -7.63 1.16 33.13
N GLY A 116 -6.47 0.57 33.43
CA GLY A 116 -6.33 -0.47 34.45
C GLY A 116 -6.82 -1.86 34.01
N ALA A 117 -7.13 -2.07 32.73
CA ALA A 117 -7.54 -3.35 32.16
C ALA A 117 -6.35 -4.12 31.55
N GLU A 118 -5.16 -4.03 32.18
CA GLU A 118 -3.94 -4.58 31.60
C GLU A 118 -4.04 -6.09 31.36
N ARG A 119 -4.64 -6.86 32.27
CA ARG A 119 -4.71 -8.32 32.13
C ARG A 119 -5.63 -8.73 30.99
N GLU A 120 -6.76 -8.05 30.88
CA GLU A 120 -7.78 -8.27 29.86
C GLU A 120 -7.22 -7.94 28.47
N LEU A 121 -6.51 -6.82 28.32
CA LEU A 121 -5.85 -6.45 27.06
C LEU A 121 -4.74 -7.43 26.65
N ARG A 122 -3.95 -7.91 27.61
CA ARG A 122 -2.94 -8.96 27.33
C ARG A 122 -3.58 -10.26 26.88
N SER A 123 -4.66 -10.67 27.56
CA SER A 123 -5.43 -11.85 27.18
C SER A 123 -6.01 -11.69 25.78
N ALA A 124 -6.59 -10.53 25.46
CA ALA A 124 -7.12 -10.24 24.13
C ALA A 124 -6.03 -10.31 23.06
N ALA A 125 -4.83 -9.76 23.31
CA ALA A 125 -3.71 -9.84 22.37
C ALA A 125 -3.23 -11.29 22.13
N SER A 126 -3.22 -12.12 23.17
CA SER A 126 -2.91 -13.55 23.04
C SER A 126 -3.95 -14.29 22.21
N THR A 127 -5.23 -14.12 22.56
CA THR A 127 -6.36 -14.78 21.89
C THR A 127 -6.48 -14.36 20.42
N LEU A 128 -6.37 -13.06 20.13
CA LEU A 128 -6.38 -12.56 18.75
C LEU A 128 -5.19 -13.09 17.96
N GLY A 129 -4.00 -13.20 18.56
CA GLY A 129 -2.83 -13.79 17.91
C GLY A 129 -3.04 -15.24 17.52
N LEU A 130 -3.66 -16.05 18.39
CA LEU A 130 -3.99 -17.45 18.09
C LEU A 130 -5.01 -17.55 16.95
N PHE A 131 -6.10 -16.79 17.01
CA PHE A 131 -7.11 -16.79 15.95
C PHE A 131 -6.57 -16.31 14.61
N ALA A 132 -5.79 -15.22 14.59
CA ALA A 132 -5.17 -14.71 13.37
C ALA A 132 -4.18 -15.73 12.78
N GLY A 133 -3.38 -16.39 13.62
CA GLY A 133 -2.47 -17.45 13.18
C GLY A 133 -3.22 -18.64 12.57
N GLN A 134 -4.35 -19.04 13.16
CA GLN A 134 -5.21 -20.08 12.60
C GLN A 134 -5.87 -19.65 11.29
N TYR A 135 -6.33 -18.40 11.18
CA TYR A 135 -6.89 -17.86 9.95
C TYR A 135 -5.87 -17.95 8.81
N VAL A 136 -4.69 -17.37 8.99
CA VAL A 136 -3.63 -17.36 7.97
C VAL A 136 -3.21 -18.77 7.58
N ALA A 137 -3.08 -19.70 8.54
CA ALA A 137 -2.68 -21.07 8.25
C ALA A 137 -3.67 -21.82 7.34
N ASN A 138 -4.95 -21.42 7.31
CA ASN A 138 -6.01 -22.08 6.55
C ASN A 138 -6.55 -21.23 5.38
N ALA A 139 -6.06 -20.01 5.21
CA ALA A 139 -6.44 -19.12 4.12
C ALA A 139 -5.88 -19.63 2.79
N GLU A 140 -6.77 -20.05 1.89
CA GLU A 140 -6.42 -20.58 0.56
C GLU A 140 -5.91 -19.47 -0.37
N GLU A 141 -6.30 -18.22 -0.11
CA GLU A 141 -5.92 -17.05 -0.89
C GLU A 141 -4.42 -16.70 -0.78
N TYR A 142 -3.72 -17.21 0.24
CA TYR A 142 -2.30 -16.95 0.48
C TYR A 142 -1.40 -18.04 -0.10
N SER A 143 -0.22 -17.63 -0.58
CA SER A 143 0.87 -18.54 -0.91
C SER A 143 1.50 -19.16 0.33
N ASP A 144 2.29 -20.23 0.17
CA ASP A 144 3.05 -20.81 1.29
C ASP A 144 4.04 -19.81 1.90
N GLU A 145 4.69 -19.00 1.05
CA GLU A 145 5.57 -17.91 1.48
C GLU A 145 4.82 -16.85 2.30
N GLU A 146 3.62 -16.45 1.87
CA GLU A 146 2.77 -15.50 2.61
C GLU A 146 2.32 -16.06 3.95
N ARG A 147 1.87 -17.32 3.98
CA ARG A 147 1.44 -17.98 5.23
C ARG A 147 2.56 -18.02 6.26
N ASP A 148 3.78 -18.40 5.84
CA ASP A 148 4.94 -18.41 6.72
C ASP A 148 5.29 -17.00 7.22
N HIS A 149 5.36 -16.03 6.31
CA HIS A 149 5.73 -14.66 6.65
C HIS A 149 4.70 -14.00 7.60
N TYR A 150 3.41 -14.12 7.30
CA TYR A 150 2.34 -13.56 8.11
C TYR A 150 2.23 -14.25 9.47
N ALA A 151 2.46 -15.57 9.57
CA ALA A 151 2.50 -16.26 10.86
C ALA A 151 3.59 -15.68 11.79
N GLN A 152 4.78 -15.39 11.26
CA GLN A 152 5.86 -14.75 12.02
C GLN A 152 5.49 -13.32 12.46
N MET A 153 4.86 -12.54 11.58
CA MET A 153 4.38 -11.19 11.90
C MET A 153 3.30 -11.20 12.99
N ILE A 154 2.32 -12.11 12.89
CA ILE A 154 1.25 -12.28 13.87
C ILE A 154 1.83 -12.65 15.24
N ALA A 155 2.80 -13.56 15.29
CA ALA A 155 3.48 -13.91 16.52
C ALA A 155 4.19 -12.69 17.16
N ALA A 156 4.83 -11.84 16.35
CA ALA A 156 5.47 -10.61 16.81
C ALA A 156 4.46 -9.59 17.36
N PHE A 157 3.36 -9.35 16.65
CA PHE A 157 2.33 -8.41 17.11
C PHE A 157 1.59 -8.92 18.35
N SER A 158 1.30 -10.21 18.44
CA SER A 158 0.68 -10.79 19.64
C SER A 158 1.59 -10.64 20.86
N GLN A 159 2.89 -10.96 20.73
CA GLN A 159 3.85 -10.80 21.82
C GLN A 159 4.07 -9.32 22.18
N TRP A 160 4.01 -8.42 21.21
CA TRP A 160 4.01 -6.98 21.47
C TRP A 160 2.77 -6.58 22.28
N GLY A 161 1.56 -6.94 21.84
CA GLY A 161 0.31 -6.57 22.51
C GLY A 161 0.22 -7.08 23.95
N GLN A 162 0.80 -8.25 24.23
CA GLN A 162 0.90 -8.80 25.59
C GLN A 162 1.84 -8.01 26.52
N ARG A 163 2.78 -7.22 25.97
CA ARG A 163 3.76 -6.47 26.76
C ARG A 163 3.53 -4.97 26.72
N ALA A 164 2.91 -4.47 25.66
CA ALA A 164 2.67 -3.06 25.43
C ALA A 164 1.80 -2.46 26.56
N PRO A 165 2.09 -1.24 27.01
CA PRO A 165 1.34 -0.56 28.06
C PRO A 165 0.00 0.00 27.52
N LEU A 166 -0.83 -0.85 26.91
CA LEU A 166 -2.05 -0.44 26.18
C LEU A 166 -3.12 0.18 27.10
N ALA A 167 -3.14 -0.19 28.38
CA ALA A 167 -4.04 0.38 29.40
C ALA A 167 -3.50 1.67 30.06
N ASP A 168 -2.30 2.14 29.70
CA ASP A 168 -1.68 3.32 30.31
C ASP A 168 -2.42 4.60 29.91
N GLY A 169 -3.18 5.15 30.85
CA GLY A 169 -3.96 6.37 30.66
C GLY A 169 -3.14 7.63 30.37
N LYS A 170 -1.88 7.73 30.85
CA LYS A 170 -1.01 8.87 30.53
C LYS A 170 -0.58 8.80 29.08
N ARG A 171 -0.21 7.61 28.59
CA ARG A 171 0.14 7.40 27.17
C ARG A 171 -1.06 7.66 26.26
N ALA A 172 -2.23 7.13 26.62
CA ALA A 172 -3.46 7.36 25.85
C ALA A 172 -3.83 8.85 25.78
N SER A 173 -3.72 9.57 26.92
CA SER A 173 -4.01 11.01 26.98
C SER A 173 -3.09 11.85 26.09
N ALA A 174 -1.85 11.40 25.86
CA ALA A 174 -0.90 12.03 24.96
C ALA A 174 -1.07 11.61 23.49
N ALA A 175 -1.43 10.35 23.24
CA ALA A 175 -1.57 9.79 21.89
C ALA A 175 -2.86 10.21 21.18
N LEU A 176 -4.00 10.16 21.88
CA LEU A 176 -5.32 10.39 21.27
C LEU A 176 -5.46 11.77 20.59
N PRO A 177 -5.03 12.90 21.18
CA PRO A 177 -5.12 14.20 20.51
C PRO A 177 -4.29 14.26 19.22
N ARG A 178 -3.11 13.61 19.21
CA ARG A 178 -2.24 13.56 18.03
C ARG A 178 -2.92 12.79 16.89
N LEU A 179 -3.50 11.62 17.19
CA LEU A 179 -4.22 10.81 16.21
C LEU A 179 -5.47 11.52 15.68
N VAL A 180 -6.25 12.16 16.56
CA VAL A 180 -7.43 12.94 16.17
C VAL A 180 -7.05 14.09 15.23
N ASN A 181 -6.03 14.87 15.60
CA ASN A 181 -5.59 15.99 14.77
C ASN A 181 -5.02 15.52 13.42
N ALA A 182 -4.23 14.44 13.41
CA ALA A 182 -3.70 13.86 12.19
C ALA A 182 -4.82 13.31 11.29
N ALA A 183 -5.82 12.63 11.86
CA ALA A 183 -6.98 12.14 11.12
C ALA A 183 -7.79 13.28 10.50
N ARG A 184 -8.04 14.37 11.24
CA ARG A 184 -8.70 15.57 10.68
C ARG A 184 -7.90 16.19 9.55
N ALA A 185 -6.57 16.26 9.69
CA ALA A 185 -5.68 16.82 8.68
C ALA A 185 -5.69 16.04 7.35
N THR A 186 -6.10 14.77 7.36
CA THR A 186 -6.30 14.01 6.12
C THR A 186 -7.39 14.62 5.23
N GLY A 187 -8.41 15.26 5.83
CA GLY A 187 -9.60 15.72 5.11
C GLY A 187 -10.38 14.58 4.45
N LEU A 188 -10.26 13.35 4.96
CA LEU A 188 -10.93 12.15 4.46
C LEU A 188 -12.08 11.69 5.37
N ALA A 189 -12.52 12.54 6.29
CA ALA A 189 -13.67 12.27 7.14
C ALA A 189 -14.96 12.53 6.36
N GLY A 190 -15.64 11.48 5.94
CA GLY A 190 -16.93 11.60 5.27
C GLY A 190 -17.27 10.42 4.37
N PRO A 191 -18.55 10.27 4.03
CA PRO A 191 -18.99 9.22 3.13
C PRO A 191 -18.32 9.38 1.76
N ASP A 192 -17.76 8.28 1.27
CA ASP A 192 -17.08 8.16 -0.02
C ASP A 192 -15.88 9.10 -0.20
N ALA A 193 -15.34 9.68 0.88
CA ALA A 193 -14.23 10.65 0.78
C ALA A 193 -12.98 10.02 0.14
N PHE A 194 -12.76 8.73 0.39
CA PHE A 194 -11.69 7.95 -0.24
C PHE A 194 -11.92 7.82 -1.75
N ALA A 195 -13.08 7.34 -2.17
CA ALA A 195 -13.42 7.16 -3.59
C ALA A 195 -13.37 8.50 -4.35
N LYS A 196 -13.96 9.56 -3.80
CA LYS A 196 -13.97 10.90 -4.40
C LYS A 196 -12.57 11.51 -4.55
N ALA A 197 -11.65 11.19 -3.63
CA ALA A 197 -10.28 11.67 -3.71
C ALA A 197 -9.45 10.91 -4.75
N GLY A 198 -9.76 9.63 -5.01
CA GLY A 198 -8.91 8.72 -5.79
C GLY A 198 -7.76 8.14 -4.94
N MET A 199 -7.09 7.10 -5.45
CA MET A 199 -6.08 6.34 -4.73
C MET A 199 -4.88 7.23 -4.41
N ASP A 200 -4.25 7.83 -5.42
CA ASP A 200 -3.01 8.62 -5.25
C ASP A 200 -3.17 9.77 -4.24
N LYS A 201 -4.27 10.51 -4.34
CA LYS A 201 -4.54 11.65 -3.45
C LYS A 201 -4.88 11.20 -2.04
N THR A 202 -5.61 10.09 -1.91
CA THR A 202 -5.92 9.50 -0.60
C THR A 202 -4.63 9.06 0.08
N LEU A 203 -3.80 8.26 -0.60
CA LEU A 203 -2.53 7.77 -0.06
C LEU A 203 -1.58 8.92 0.29
N GLY A 204 -1.51 9.96 -0.54
CA GLY A 204 -0.74 11.18 -0.24
C GLY A 204 -1.22 11.90 1.04
N ARG A 205 -2.54 11.96 1.26
CA ARG A 205 -3.14 12.53 2.49
C ARG A 205 -2.95 11.64 3.71
N LEU A 206 -2.85 10.33 3.52
CA LEU A 206 -2.61 9.37 4.58
C LEU A 206 -1.15 9.31 5.01
N GLY A 207 -0.17 9.71 4.19
CA GLY A 207 1.26 9.70 4.55
C GLY A 207 1.58 10.39 5.89
N PRO A 208 1.18 11.67 6.11
CA PRO A 208 1.37 12.34 7.40
C PRO A 208 0.63 11.69 8.58
N PHE A 209 -0.54 11.09 8.33
CA PHE A 209 -1.28 10.32 9.32
C PHE A 209 -0.51 9.04 9.71
N PHE A 210 -0.03 8.29 8.72
CA PHE A 210 0.78 7.09 8.91
C PHE A 210 2.05 7.37 9.72
N ARG A 211 2.75 8.48 9.43
CA ARG A 211 3.88 8.94 10.24
C ARG A 211 3.47 9.13 11.72
N THR A 212 2.36 9.82 11.96
CA THR A 212 1.86 10.06 13.33
C THR A 212 1.52 8.75 14.03
N THR A 213 0.90 7.80 13.32
CA THR A 213 0.62 6.47 13.84
C THR A 213 1.90 5.72 14.22
N LYS A 214 2.94 5.74 13.37
CA LYS A 214 4.25 5.16 13.71
C LYS A 214 4.86 5.79 14.96
N ASP A 215 4.80 7.11 15.10
CA ASP A 215 5.31 7.79 16.29
C ASP A 215 4.55 7.38 17.57
N VAL A 216 3.23 7.23 17.47
CA VAL A 216 2.42 6.73 18.59
C VAL A 216 2.81 5.29 18.91
N LEU A 217 2.86 4.39 17.93
CA LEU A 217 3.27 2.99 18.13
C LEU A 217 4.67 2.87 18.76
N ARG A 218 5.61 3.72 18.35
CA ARG A 218 6.94 3.82 18.95
C ARG A 218 6.86 4.13 20.44
N SER A 219 5.97 5.03 20.85
CA SER A 219 5.72 5.32 22.28
C SER A 219 5.11 4.14 23.05
N TYR A 220 4.58 3.12 22.37
CA TYR A 220 4.13 1.85 22.95
C TYR A 220 5.13 0.70 22.74
N GLY A 221 6.37 1.01 22.34
CA GLY A 221 7.45 0.02 22.16
C GLY A 221 7.42 -0.72 20.83
N LEU A 222 6.68 -0.24 19.83
CA LEU A 222 6.68 -0.77 18.47
C LEU A 222 7.27 0.26 17.49
N ASP A 223 8.58 0.17 17.27
CA ASP A 223 9.29 1.06 16.35
C ASP A 223 9.32 0.49 14.93
N LEU A 224 8.33 0.87 14.13
CA LEU A 224 8.20 0.42 12.73
C LEU A 224 9.26 1.05 11.82
N ASP A 225 9.77 2.25 12.14
CA ASP A 225 10.86 2.85 11.37
C ASP A 225 12.17 2.10 11.57
N ALA A 226 12.49 1.74 12.82
CA ALA A 226 13.66 0.90 13.12
C ALA A 226 13.52 -0.50 12.50
N THR A 227 12.30 -1.03 12.44
CA THR A 227 12.03 -2.30 11.73
C THR A 227 12.36 -2.18 10.25
N LEU A 228 11.86 -1.14 9.57
CA LEU A 228 12.10 -0.88 8.14
C LEU A 228 13.57 -0.56 7.84
N ASP A 229 14.24 0.19 8.71
CA ASP A 229 15.67 0.52 8.59
C ASP A 229 16.58 -0.73 8.73
N GLY A 230 16.10 -1.76 9.45
CA GLY A 230 16.82 -3.02 9.69
C GLY A 230 16.47 -4.16 8.73
N ILE A 231 15.75 -3.89 7.63
CA ILE A 231 15.43 -4.92 6.64
C ILE A 231 16.66 -5.26 5.81
N GLU A 232 17.00 -6.54 5.78
CA GLU A 232 18.00 -7.12 4.90
C GLU A 232 17.33 -7.99 3.84
N VAL A 233 17.62 -7.70 2.57
CA VAL A 233 17.09 -8.46 1.43
C VAL A 233 18.25 -9.09 0.68
N THR A 234 18.17 -10.40 0.45
CA THR A 234 19.19 -11.16 -0.29
C THR A 234 18.53 -12.08 -1.31
N VAL A 235 19.18 -12.29 -2.45
CA VAL A 235 18.71 -13.24 -3.46
C VAL A 235 19.02 -14.65 -2.98
N ALA A 236 17.98 -15.47 -2.76
CA ALA A 236 18.14 -16.89 -2.43
C ALA A 236 18.20 -17.74 -3.71
N GLN A 237 17.40 -17.38 -4.71
CA GLN A 237 17.38 -18.02 -6.02
C GLN A 237 16.93 -17.01 -7.08
N GLN A 238 17.46 -17.10 -8.29
CA GLN A 238 16.98 -16.32 -9.43
C GLN A 238 17.05 -17.16 -10.72
N THR A 239 15.93 -17.22 -11.44
CA THR A 239 15.77 -17.99 -12.67
C THR A 239 15.05 -17.12 -13.71
N GLY A 240 15.82 -16.58 -14.66
CA GLY A 240 15.29 -15.72 -15.72
C GLY A 240 14.54 -14.52 -15.14
N GLU A 241 13.22 -14.50 -15.38
CA GLU A 241 12.30 -13.43 -14.98
C GLU A 241 11.65 -13.66 -13.59
N THR A 242 12.12 -14.64 -12.81
CA THR A 242 11.64 -14.91 -11.44
C THR A 242 12.81 -14.94 -10.45
N ALA A 243 12.55 -14.52 -9.21
CA ALA A 243 13.51 -14.64 -8.12
C ALA A 243 12.79 -14.92 -6.79
N ARG A 244 13.48 -15.64 -5.91
CA ARG A 244 13.11 -15.87 -4.52
C ARG A 244 14.08 -15.10 -3.64
N LEU A 245 13.56 -14.15 -2.87
CA LEU A 245 14.34 -13.29 -2.00
C LEU A 245 14.15 -13.74 -0.55
N ARG A 246 15.24 -13.78 0.22
CA ARG A 246 15.19 -13.92 1.67
C ARG A 246 15.16 -12.53 2.29
N VAL A 247 14.21 -12.31 3.19
CA VAL A 247 13.96 -11.05 3.87
C VAL A 247 14.12 -11.28 5.38
N ARG A 248 15.06 -10.56 6.00
CA ARG A 248 15.32 -10.66 7.44
C ARG A 248 15.18 -9.29 8.10
N TYR A 249 14.54 -9.25 9.25
CA TYR A 249 14.39 -8.04 10.05
C TYR A 249 13.98 -8.37 11.48
N THR A 250 13.93 -7.36 12.34
CA THR A 250 13.39 -7.50 13.70
C THR A 250 12.08 -6.73 13.82
N LEU A 251 11.02 -7.40 14.25
CA LEU A 251 9.70 -6.81 14.52
C LEU A 251 9.33 -7.03 15.98
N ALA A 252 9.06 -5.94 16.71
CA ALA A 252 8.74 -5.97 18.14
C ALA A 252 9.74 -6.78 19.02
N GLY A 253 11.01 -6.77 18.63
CA GLY A 253 12.08 -7.52 19.30
C GLY A 253 12.14 -9.01 18.95
N ARG A 254 11.36 -9.48 17.97
CA ARG A 254 11.47 -10.83 17.41
C ARG A 254 12.16 -10.80 16.05
N PRO A 255 13.10 -11.71 15.77
CA PRO A 255 13.58 -11.88 14.40
C PRO A 255 12.45 -12.44 13.52
N VAL A 256 12.37 -11.93 12.31
CA VAL A 256 11.60 -12.48 11.20
C VAL A 256 12.58 -12.88 10.11
N ASP A 257 12.40 -14.07 9.57
CA ASP A 257 13.21 -14.63 8.50
C ASP A 257 12.28 -15.33 7.51
N ALA A 258 11.93 -14.63 6.44
CA ALA A 258 10.92 -15.04 5.50
C ALA A 258 11.47 -15.08 4.07
N PHE A 259 10.78 -15.79 3.19
CA PHE A 259 11.03 -15.73 1.76
C PHE A 259 9.86 -15.06 1.07
N VAL A 260 10.18 -14.25 0.06
CA VAL A 260 9.18 -13.66 -0.85
C VAL A 260 9.57 -13.97 -2.28
N ARG A 261 8.57 -14.07 -3.15
CA ARG A 261 8.78 -14.26 -4.59
C ARG A 261 8.62 -12.95 -5.33
N THR A 262 9.45 -12.77 -6.34
CA THR A 262 9.37 -11.64 -7.26
C THR A 262 9.36 -12.13 -8.68
N GLU A 263 8.66 -11.41 -9.54
CA GLU A 263 8.64 -11.64 -10.98
C GLU A 263 8.90 -10.33 -11.73
N ARG A 264 9.43 -10.47 -12.94
CA ARG A 264 9.76 -9.34 -13.80
C ARG A 264 8.67 -9.15 -14.85
N ARG A 265 8.14 -7.92 -14.91
CA ARG A 265 7.13 -7.47 -15.89
C ARG A 265 7.63 -6.18 -16.53
N ASP A 266 7.64 -6.12 -17.86
CA ASP A 266 8.09 -4.95 -18.63
C ASP A 266 9.46 -4.41 -18.17
N GLY A 267 10.37 -5.32 -17.84
CA GLY A 267 11.73 -5.00 -17.42
C GLY A 267 11.91 -4.57 -15.96
N GLN A 268 10.83 -4.45 -15.17
CA GLN A 268 10.84 -4.11 -13.74
C GLN A 268 10.45 -5.31 -12.87
N TRP A 269 10.97 -5.37 -11.65
CA TRP A 269 10.67 -6.44 -10.69
C TRP A 269 9.58 -6.03 -9.71
N TYR A 270 8.69 -6.97 -9.39
CA TYR A 270 7.57 -6.78 -8.47
C TYR A 270 7.42 -8.01 -7.58
N LEU A 271 6.83 -7.83 -6.39
CA LEU A 271 6.45 -8.95 -5.52
C LEU A 271 5.31 -9.72 -6.17
N THR A 272 5.50 -11.03 -6.40
CA THR A 272 4.54 -11.87 -7.13
C THR A 272 3.18 -11.90 -6.45
N ASP A 273 3.15 -12.11 -5.13
CA ASP A 273 1.89 -12.23 -4.40
C ASP A 273 1.18 -10.86 -4.28
N LEU A 274 1.93 -9.76 -4.12
CA LEU A 274 1.38 -8.41 -4.14
C LEU A 274 0.77 -8.04 -5.51
N LEU A 275 1.41 -8.45 -6.61
CA LEU A 275 0.84 -8.29 -7.95
C LEU A 275 -0.47 -9.06 -8.08
N ARG A 276 -0.52 -10.30 -7.60
CA ARG A 276 -1.71 -11.16 -7.65
C ARG A 276 -2.88 -10.52 -6.88
N HIS A 277 -2.65 -10.01 -5.68
CA HIS A 277 -3.67 -9.28 -4.91
C HIS A 277 -4.13 -8.01 -5.63
N ALA A 278 -3.20 -7.20 -6.12
CA ALA A 278 -3.51 -5.99 -6.87
C ALA A 278 -4.32 -6.27 -8.15
N GLU A 279 -4.04 -7.35 -8.87
CA GLU A 279 -4.81 -7.78 -10.04
C GLU A 279 -6.25 -8.19 -9.69
N ALA A 280 -6.43 -8.88 -8.55
CA ALA A 280 -7.75 -9.24 -8.04
C ALA A 280 -8.57 -7.99 -7.65
N GLU A 281 -7.94 -7.04 -6.96
CA GLU A 281 -8.55 -5.77 -6.53
C GLU A 281 -8.90 -4.84 -7.71
N ALA A 282 -8.09 -4.87 -8.77
CA ALA A 282 -8.38 -4.10 -9.99
C ALA A 282 -9.57 -4.64 -10.80
N GLY A 283 -10.06 -5.85 -10.49
CA GLY A 283 -11.10 -6.56 -11.25
C GLY A 283 -10.64 -6.97 -12.66
N PRO A 284 -11.50 -7.61 -13.48
CA PRO A 284 -11.13 -8.02 -14.83
C PRO A 284 -10.70 -6.82 -15.69
N ALA A 285 -9.65 -7.02 -16.50
CA ALA A 285 -9.30 -6.03 -17.50
C ALA A 285 -10.42 -5.97 -18.54
N THR A 286 -11.28 -4.95 -18.47
CA THR A 286 -12.21 -4.68 -19.56
C THR A 286 -11.35 -4.33 -20.76
N LEU A 287 -11.22 -5.25 -21.72
CA LEU A 287 -10.69 -4.94 -23.05
C LEU A 287 -11.49 -3.73 -23.56
N PRO A 288 -10.84 -2.74 -24.21
CA PRO A 288 -11.58 -1.63 -24.77
C PRO A 288 -12.66 -2.20 -25.69
N SER A 289 -13.93 -1.99 -25.32
CA SER A 289 -15.06 -2.31 -26.16
C SER A 289 -14.82 -1.60 -27.48
N THR A 290 -14.51 -2.36 -28.53
CA THR A 290 -14.61 -1.85 -29.88
C THR A 290 -16.02 -1.28 -30.01
N PRO A 291 -16.23 -0.02 -30.42
CA PRO A 291 -17.56 0.50 -30.60
C PRO A 291 -18.30 -0.49 -31.49
N ALA A 292 -19.40 -1.06 -30.98
CA ALA A 292 -20.26 -1.92 -31.76
C ALA A 292 -20.60 -1.14 -33.04
N ALA A 293 -20.08 -1.61 -34.18
CA ALA A 293 -20.47 -1.09 -35.46
C ALA A 293 -21.99 -1.24 -35.52
N ASN A 294 -22.69 -0.11 -35.56
CA ASN A 294 -24.13 -0.04 -35.79
C ASN A 294 -24.43 -0.81 -37.07
N THR A 295 -24.82 -2.07 -36.93
CA THR A 295 -25.41 -2.84 -38.01
C THR A 295 -26.90 -2.47 -37.97
N PRO A 296 -27.47 -1.90 -39.05
CA PRO A 296 -28.88 -1.57 -39.07
C PRO A 296 -29.72 -2.84 -38.85
N ALA A 297 -30.60 -2.79 -37.86
CA ALA A 297 -31.55 -3.85 -37.58
C ALA A 297 -32.47 -4.05 -38.80
N THR A 298 -32.47 -5.26 -39.35
CA THR A 298 -33.53 -5.72 -40.26
C THR A 298 -34.82 -5.89 -39.45
N PRO A 299 -35.99 -5.38 -39.90
CA PRO A 299 -37.22 -5.49 -39.12
C PRO A 299 -37.70 -6.95 -39.12
N ALA A 300 -37.82 -7.54 -37.94
CA ALA A 300 -38.50 -8.81 -37.74
C ALA A 300 -40.02 -8.58 -37.64
N THR A 301 -40.77 -9.36 -38.42
CA THR A 301 -42.25 -9.42 -38.45
C THR A 301 -42.82 -9.82 -37.08
N PRO A 302 -43.91 -9.20 -36.60
CA PRO A 302 -44.47 -9.51 -35.29
C PRO A 302 -45.37 -10.77 -35.33
N ALA A 303 -45.14 -11.69 -34.40
CA ALA A 303 -46.06 -12.79 -34.06
C ALA A 303 -46.94 -12.40 -32.84
N PRO A 304 -48.14 -12.99 -32.67
CA PRO A 304 -49.26 -12.34 -32.00
C PRO A 304 -49.26 -12.44 -30.47
N LYS A 305 -49.87 -11.43 -29.85
CA LYS A 305 -50.16 -11.27 -28.42
C LYS A 305 -50.96 -12.45 -27.86
N GLN A 306 -50.47 -13.07 -26.78
CA GLN A 306 -51.34 -13.74 -25.82
C GLN A 306 -51.69 -12.77 -24.68
N ALA A 307 -52.97 -12.77 -24.35
CA ALA A 307 -53.62 -11.85 -23.44
C ALA A 307 -53.32 -12.20 -21.97
N ASN A 308 -53.02 -11.16 -21.19
CA ASN A 308 -53.10 -11.21 -19.73
C ASN A 308 -54.57 -11.26 -19.29
N GLY A 309 -54.90 -12.24 -18.44
CA GLY A 309 -56.10 -12.23 -17.60
C GLY A 309 -55.69 -12.08 -16.14
N VAL A 310 -55.93 -10.90 -15.59
CA VAL A 310 -55.83 -10.54 -14.16
C VAL A 310 -56.96 -11.22 -13.37
N LEU A 311 -56.69 -11.65 -12.13
CA LEU A 311 -57.53 -11.41 -10.92
C LEU A 311 -56.89 -12.05 -9.65
N ASP A 312 -56.54 -11.18 -8.69
CA ASP A 312 -56.30 -11.42 -7.25
C ASP A 312 -57.61 -11.87 -6.53
N PRO A 313 -57.68 -12.09 -5.19
CA PRO A 313 -56.80 -12.74 -4.18
C PRO A 313 -57.58 -13.74 -3.24
N LEU A 314 -56.90 -14.23 -2.18
CA LEU A 314 -57.43 -14.85 -0.92
C LEU A 314 -57.90 -16.33 -0.93
N THR A 315 -57.24 -17.20 -0.14
CA THR A 315 -57.75 -17.83 1.12
C THR A 315 -56.96 -19.08 1.58
N ALA A 316 -56.72 -19.15 2.90
CA ALA A 316 -56.69 -20.31 3.82
C ALA A 316 -55.74 -21.52 3.60
N THR A 317 -54.70 -21.55 4.47
CA THR A 317 -54.21 -22.59 5.43
C THR A 317 -54.72 -24.06 5.41
N PRO A 318 -54.11 -25.00 6.17
CA PRO A 318 -52.96 -25.87 5.83
C PRO A 318 -53.30 -27.38 5.85
N ARG A 319 -52.34 -28.24 5.50
CA ARG A 319 -52.10 -29.55 6.14
C ARG A 319 -50.63 -29.91 6.04
#